data_AF-A0AAP8T2C9-F1
#
_entry.id   AF-A0AAP8T2C9-F1
#
_cell.length_a   1.000
_cell.length_b   1.000
_cell.length_c   1.000
_cell.angle_alpha   90.00
_cell.angle_beta   90.00
_cell.angle_gamma   90.00
#
_symmetry.space_group_name_H-M   'P 1'
#
loop_
_entity.id
_entity.type
_entity.pdbx_description
1 polymer ?
#
loop_
_entity_poly.entity_id
_entity_poly.type
_entity_poly.pdbx_seq_one_letter_code
_entity_poly.pdbx_strand_id
1 'polypeptide(L)'
;QRKEPGLCISDFLNPVGEKMDYVGFFSVTSGPRVRNIAERWKEEGEYLKSHVLFSLALELAEGLAEKTHMLMSEKWGFPDAADFTMQERFKA
;
A
#
# COMPACT_ATOMS: atom_id res chain seq x y z
N GLN A 1 -13.02 -15.12 7.66
CA GLN A 1 -11.95 -15.95 8.27
C GLN A 1 -12.63 -16.94 9.23
N ARG A 2 -12.49 -18.26 9.07
CA ARG A 2 -13.07 -19.29 9.97
C ARG A 2 -11.95 -19.98 10.76
N LYS A 3 -11.29 -19.22 11.64
CA LYS A 3 -10.24 -19.74 12.52
C LYS A 3 -10.33 -18.99 13.84
N GLU A 4 -10.47 -19.72 14.94
CA GLU A 4 -10.38 -19.17 16.30
C GLU A 4 -9.06 -18.38 16.44
N PRO A 5 -9.09 -17.17 17.02
CA PRO A 5 -10.18 -16.58 17.82
C PRO A 5 -11.17 -15.69 17.03
N GLY A 6 -11.15 -15.70 15.69
CA GLY A 6 -12.08 -14.88 14.90
C GLY A 6 -11.81 -13.37 14.96
N LEU A 7 -10.54 -12.98 14.81
CA LEU A 7 -10.09 -11.57 14.90
C LEU A 7 -10.85 -10.63 13.96
N CYS A 8 -11.21 -9.46 14.49
CA CYS A 8 -11.70 -8.30 13.76
C CYS A 8 -10.64 -7.17 13.77
N ILE A 9 -10.63 -6.31 12.74
CA ILE A 9 -9.73 -5.14 12.69
C ILE A 9 -9.99 -4.19 13.89
N SER A 10 -11.23 -4.12 14.38
CA SER A 10 -11.58 -3.32 15.55
C SER A 10 -10.86 -3.75 16.83
N ASP A 11 -10.41 -5.01 16.92
CA ASP A 11 -9.80 -5.56 18.13
C ASP A 11 -8.41 -4.98 18.41
N PHE A 12 -7.82 -4.26 17.43
CA PHE A 12 -6.55 -3.56 17.56
C PHE A 12 -6.69 -2.11 18.07
N LEU A 13 -7.92 -1.64 18.32
CA LEU A 13 -8.20 -0.31 18.86
C LEU A 13 -8.66 -0.40 20.31
N ASN A 14 -8.33 0.63 21.11
CA ASN A 14 -8.82 0.74 22.48
C ASN A 14 -10.36 0.85 22.50
N PRO A 15 -11.04 0.22 23.47
CA PRO A 15 -12.49 0.36 23.64
C PRO A 15 -12.91 1.80 23.88
N VAL A 16 -14.12 2.13 23.44
CA VAL A 16 -14.69 3.47 23.60
C VAL A 16 -14.79 3.81 25.09
N GLY A 17 -14.19 4.94 25.48
CA GLY A 17 -14.24 5.46 26.85
C GLY A 17 -13.04 5.08 27.74
N GLU A 18 -12.14 4.21 27.28
CA GLU A 18 -10.92 3.88 28.04
C GLU A 18 -9.78 4.85 27.73
N LYS A 19 -9.33 4.86 26.47
CA LYS A 19 -8.22 5.71 26.01
C LYS A 19 -8.50 6.19 24.59
N MET A 20 -8.12 7.43 24.29
CA MET A 20 -8.17 7.94 22.92
C MET A 20 -7.22 7.13 22.04
N ASP A 21 -7.74 6.64 20.92
CA ASP A 21 -7.00 5.89 19.92
C ASP A 21 -7.16 6.51 18.53
N TYR A 22 -6.28 6.13 17.61
CA TYR A 22 -6.20 6.74 16.29
C TYR A 22 -6.07 5.67 15.20
N VAL A 23 -6.67 5.94 14.06
CA VAL A 23 -6.51 5.12 12.85
C VAL A 23 -6.12 6.02 11.69
N GLY A 24 -5.14 5.57 10.92
CA GLY A 24 -4.63 6.28 9.75
C GLY A 24 -5.09 5.59 8.47
N PHE A 25 -5.46 6.37 7.47
CA PHE A 25 -5.78 5.87 6.13
C PHE A 25 -5.01 6.67 5.09
N PHE A 26 -4.61 6.01 4.01
CA PHE A 26 -3.97 6.67 2.87
C PHE A 26 -4.44 6.04 1.56
N SER A 27 -4.28 6.79 0.48
CA SER A 27 -4.51 6.33 -0.89
C SER A 27 -3.38 6.83 -1.77
N VAL A 28 -2.86 5.96 -2.64
CA VAL A 28 -1.74 6.25 -3.52
C VAL A 28 -2.09 5.90 -4.96
N THR A 29 -1.42 6.54 -5.90
CA THR A 29 -1.55 6.24 -7.33
C THR A 29 -0.20 6.44 -8.01
N SER A 30 0.11 5.60 -8.98
CA SER A 30 1.25 5.80 -9.89
C SER A 30 0.98 6.87 -10.95
N GLY A 31 -0.24 7.37 -11.02
CA GLY A 31 -0.65 8.52 -11.82
C GLY A 31 -1.93 8.26 -12.60
N PRO A 32 -2.75 9.30 -12.86
CA PRO A 32 -4.07 9.14 -13.46
C PRO A 32 -4.04 8.73 -14.94
N ARG A 33 -2.90 8.88 -15.62
CA ARG A 33 -2.78 8.69 -17.07
C ARG A 33 -2.44 7.27 -17.51
N VAL A 34 -2.10 6.37 -16.58
CA VAL A 34 -1.60 5.01 -16.89
C VAL A 34 -2.59 4.28 -17.79
N ARG A 35 -3.88 4.29 -17.43
CA ARG A 35 -4.95 3.64 -18.20
C ARG A 35 -5.01 4.16 -19.63
N ASN A 36 -5.11 5.48 -19.80
CA ASN A 36 -5.25 6.10 -21.12
C ASN A 36 -4.06 5.78 -22.04
N ILE A 37 -2.83 5.78 -21.50
CA ILE A 37 -1.63 5.48 -22.28
C ILE A 37 -1.58 3.99 -22.65
N ALA A 38 -1.92 3.10 -21.72
CA ALA A 38 -1.90 1.67 -21.95
C ALA A 38 -3.00 1.23 -22.94
N GLU A 39 -4.19 1.84 -22.89
CA GLU A 39 -5.28 1.63 -23.84
C GLU A 39 -4.88 2.10 -25.24
N ARG A 40 -4.29 3.30 -25.36
CA ARG A 40 -3.77 3.79 -26.65
C ARG A 40 -2.73 2.84 -27.25
N TRP A 41 -1.75 2.37 -26.47
CA TRP A 41 -0.77 1.42 -26.97
C TRP A 41 -1.38 0.07 -27.35
N LYS A 42 -2.44 -0.35 -26.66
CA LYS A 42 -3.18 -1.56 -27.05
C LYS A 42 -3.87 -1.38 -28.41
N GLU A 43 -4.51 -0.24 -28.64
CA GLU A 43 -5.16 0.12 -29.91
C GLU A 43 -4.17 0.25 -31.07
N GLU A 44 -2.96 0.74 -30.80
CA GLU A 44 -1.85 0.82 -31.76
C GLU A 44 -1.18 -0.55 -32.04
N GLY A 45 -1.62 -1.63 -31.40
CA GLY A 45 -1.03 -2.98 -31.54
C GLY A 45 0.24 -3.20 -30.72
N GLU A 46 0.61 -2.23 -29.88
CA GLU A 46 1.80 -2.21 -29.01
C GLU A 46 1.54 -2.93 -27.66
N TYR A 47 1.08 -4.18 -27.73
CA TYR A 47 0.63 -4.95 -26.57
C TYR A 47 1.69 -5.12 -25.47
N LEU A 48 2.96 -5.34 -25.85
CA LEU A 48 4.04 -5.48 -24.87
C LEU A 48 4.27 -4.18 -24.09
N LYS A 49 4.26 -3.02 -24.78
CA LYS A 49 4.40 -1.71 -24.12
C LYS A 49 3.23 -1.44 -23.17
N SER A 50 2.00 -1.76 -23.61
CA SER A 50 0.80 -1.64 -22.78
C SER A 50 0.90 -2.50 -21.51
N HIS A 51 1.32 -3.77 -21.64
CA HIS A 51 1.46 -4.69 -20.52
C HIS A 51 2.55 -4.22 -19.53
N VAL A 52 3.75 -3.89 -20.04
CA VAL A 52 4.86 -3.40 -19.21
C VAL A 52 4.50 -2.14 -18.46
N LEU A 53 3.75 -1.21 -19.08
CA LEU A 53 3.28 0.00 -18.41
C LEU A 53 2.35 -0.32 -17.24
N PHE A 54 1.40 -1.23 -17.43
CA PHE A 54 0.50 -1.65 -16.35
C PHE A 54 1.26 -2.31 -15.21
N SER A 55 2.18 -3.23 -15.51
CA SER A 55 3.01 -3.88 -14.49
C SER A 55 3.83 -2.84 -13.72
N LEU A 56 4.56 -1.97 -14.42
CA LEU A 56 5.35 -0.92 -13.78
C LEU A 56 4.49 0.02 -12.93
N ALA A 57 3.31 0.40 -13.42
CA ALA A 57 2.39 1.26 -12.69
C ALA A 57 1.84 0.62 -11.42
N LEU A 58 1.63 -0.71 -11.41
CA LEU A 58 1.24 -1.45 -10.22
C LEU A 58 2.37 -1.47 -9.18
N GLU A 59 3.56 -1.89 -9.59
CA GLU A 59 4.75 -1.95 -8.71
C GLU A 59 5.10 -0.58 -8.12
N LEU A 60 4.96 0.49 -8.91
CA LEU A 60 5.16 1.85 -8.42
C LEU A 60 4.11 2.29 -7.40
N ALA A 61 2.84 1.88 -7.59
CA ALA A 61 1.78 2.17 -6.62
C ALA A 61 2.01 1.42 -5.30
N GLU A 62 2.41 0.16 -5.37
CA GLU A 62 2.77 -0.65 -4.20
C GLU A 62 3.99 -0.08 -3.47
N GLY A 63 5.07 0.26 -4.20
CA GLY A 63 6.24 0.90 -3.61
C GLY A 63 5.94 2.25 -2.97
N LEU A 64 5.01 3.02 -3.54
CA LEU A 64 4.55 4.28 -2.95
C LEU A 64 3.68 4.05 -1.70
N ALA A 65 2.86 2.99 -1.69
CA ALA A 65 2.08 2.59 -0.51
C ALA A 65 3.02 2.25 0.65
N GLU A 66 4.04 1.43 0.41
CA GLU A 66 5.03 1.05 1.41
C GLU A 66 5.79 2.29 1.92
N LYS A 67 6.25 3.16 1.02
CA LYS A 67 6.93 4.39 1.42
C LYS A 67 6.03 5.33 2.22
N THR A 68 4.75 5.41 1.87
CA THR A 68 3.77 6.23 2.58
C THR A 68 3.52 5.69 3.97
N HIS A 69 3.36 4.37 4.10
CA HIS A 69 3.22 3.69 5.38
C HIS A 69 4.44 3.93 6.28
N MET A 70 5.66 3.82 5.76
CA MET A 70 6.89 4.16 6.49
C MET A 70 6.87 5.59 7.04
N LEU A 71 6.52 6.56 6.20
CA LEU A 71 6.46 7.97 6.59
C LEU A 71 5.36 8.21 7.64
N MET A 72 4.26 7.47 7.58
CA MET A 72 3.22 7.51 8.60
C MET A 72 3.74 6.99 9.93
N SER A 73 4.33 5.79 9.98
CA SER A 73 4.88 5.21 11.21
C SER A 73 5.96 6.08 11.85
N GLU A 74 6.83 6.68 11.03
CA GLU A 74 7.84 7.66 11.48
C GLU A 74 7.19 8.89 12.12
N LYS A 75 6.20 9.49 11.45
CA LYS A 75 5.50 10.68 11.97
C LYS A 75 4.62 10.39 13.17
N TRP A 76 4.09 9.18 13.27
CA TRP A 76 3.22 8.75 14.35
C TRP A 76 4.02 8.35 15.60
N GLY A 77 5.35 8.18 15.47
CA GLY A 77 6.26 7.99 16.60
C GLY A 77 6.61 6.53 16.90
N PHE A 78 6.36 5.63 15.94
CA PHE A 78 6.78 4.23 15.99
C PHE A 78 7.50 3.84 14.69
N PRO A 79 8.65 4.49 14.37
CA PRO A 79 9.42 4.14 13.19
C PRO A 79 9.93 2.70 13.28
N ASP A 80 10.10 2.06 12.12
CA ASP A 80 10.77 0.76 12.06
C ASP A 80 12.23 0.88 12.54
N ALA A 81 12.81 -0.26 12.93
CA ALA A 81 14.22 -0.33 13.29
C ALA A 81 15.11 0.08 12.11
N ALA A 82 16.26 0.69 12.39
CA ALA A 82 17.16 1.23 11.37
C ALA A 82 17.77 0.14 10.47
N ASP A 83 17.85 -1.09 10.96
CA ASP A 83 18.31 -2.28 10.25
C ASP A 83 17.18 -3.05 9.55
N PHE A 84 15.92 -2.59 9.64
CA PHE A 84 14.77 -3.24 9.03
C PHE A 84 14.84 -3.17 7.50
N THR A 85 15.10 -4.31 6.89
CA THR A 85 15.40 -4.43 5.47
C THR A 85 14.13 -4.36 4.60
N MET A 86 14.30 -4.03 3.33
CA MET A 86 13.20 -4.10 2.36
C MET A 86 12.62 -5.52 2.24
N GLN A 87 13.44 -6.57 2.39
CA GLN A 87 12.93 -7.95 2.34
C GLN A 87 12.03 -8.30 3.53
N GLU A 88 12.30 -7.73 4.71
CA GLU A 88 11.45 -7.92 5.89
C GLU A 88 10.14 -7.14 5.74
N ARG A 89 10.20 -5.93 5.18
CA ARG A 89 9.02 -5.11 4.83
C ARG A 89 8.04 -5.85 3.93
N PHE A 90 8.53 -6.49 2.87
CA PHE A 90 7.68 -7.24 1.94
C PHE A 90 7.02 -8.49 2.55
N LYS A 91 7.48 -8.97 3.71
CA LYS A 91 6.94 -10.18 4.37
C LYS A 91 5.99 -9.86 5.53
N ALA A 92 6.04 -8.64 6.04
CA ALA A 92 5.20 -8.16 7.14
C ALA A 92 3.75 -7.95 6.67
#